data_AF-A0AB37WR04-F1
#
_entry.id   AF-A0AB37WR04-F1
#
_cell.length_a   1.000
_cell.length_b   1.000
_cell.length_c   1.000
_cell.angle_alpha   90.00
_cell.angle_beta   90.00
_cell.angle_gamma   90.00
#
_symmetry.space_group_name_H-M   'P 1'
#
loop_
_entity.id
_entity.type
_entity.pdbx_description
1 polymer ?
#
loop_
_entity_poly.entity_id
_entity_poly.type
_entity_poly.pdbx_seq_one_letter_code
_entity_poly.pdbx_strand_id
1 'polypeptide(L)'
;MARITDDQKPSIEQISDDKIAPTTLEAGNEPVDGHRKLVAPPLVAAMSTEERFEAEKKMRRKIDTRLLPMIILMYIMNYLDRNNIAAVRLAGLQDELELTSVQYQTTVSILFVGYILMQIPSNLFLNKTGKPAIYLPTCMIVWGIISGATGACQNFAGLVVCRFFLGFIEAAYFPGCLFYLSAWYTRKELGLRTAVLYSGSLISGAFGGLITAGITSNMDGTQGLRAWRWVFIIEGVITVAIAFGAFWILPNFPRTTSWLTEEERQLAVYRLQEDVGEDDWVSAESQTFFHGLKLALLDIKTWVLTVLLLAIVSSASVTNFFPTVVKTLGYPNIETLLLTAPPYVLAVITTYLNAWHADRTGERFFHIVLPLCVGVAAFILAAATTATAPRYVAMMLMVPGVYTGYVVALAWISNSLPRPPAKRAAALAFINAISNTSSIYASYMYPQPKSGQPDLTIPLSVDCATAALAIIMTVIMRIILGRLNKKLARGEHVEGAINAVPGVGAERGFRFLV
;
A
#
# COMPACT_ATOMS: atom_id res chain seq x y z
N MET A 1 50.53 -15.01 -62.59
CA MET A 1 51.58 -15.99 -62.22
C MET A 1 52.02 -15.65 -60.82
N ALA A 2 52.05 -16.49 -59.79
CA ALA A 2 51.69 -17.89 -59.57
C ALA A 2 51.51 -18.08 -58.03
N ARG A 3 50.86 -19.18 -57.63
CA ARG A 3 50.48 -19.58 -56.26
C ARG A 3 51.67 -19.94 -55.36
N ILE A 4 51.51 -19.72 -54.04
CA ILE A 4 52.18 -20.42 -52.91
C ILE A 4 51.17 -20.36 -51.72
N THR A 5 50.33 -21.38 -51.52
CA THR A 5 50.35 -22.45 -50.48
C THR A 5 50.33 -22.01 -49.01
N ASP A 6 49.29 -22.53 -48.35
CA ASP A 6 48.95 -22.60 -46.92
C ASP A 6 50.15 -22.97 -46.04
N ASP A 7 50.44 -22.15 -45.02
CA ASP A 7 50.72 -22.62 -43.65
C ASP A 7 50.96 -21.43 -42.69
N GLN A 8 50.51 -21.61 -41.44
CA GLN A 8 50.84 -20.83 -40.22
C GLN A 8 50.10 -19.51 -39.93
N LYS A 9 48.99 -19.64 -39.18
CA LYS A 9 48.61 -18.71 -38.09
C LYS A 9 48.35 -19.53 -36.81
N PRO A 10 49.06 -19.28 -35.69
CA PRO A 10 48.76 -19.92 -34.42
C PRO A 10 47.58 -19.23 -33.73
N SER A 11 46.61 -20.04 -33.31
CA SER A 11 45.49 -19.71 -32.44
C SER A 11 45.97 -19.49 -31.00
N ILE A 12 45.47 -18.44 -30.35
CA ILE A 12 45.85 -18.01 -29.00
C ILE A 12 45.41 -19.08 -27.98
N GLU A 13 46.41 -19.69 -27.32
CA GLU A 13 46.26 -20.61 -26.19
C GLU A 13 45.96 -19.86 -24.87
N GLN A 14 44.93 -20.35 -24.20
CA GLN A 14 44.81 -20.66 -22.77
C GLN A 14 45.78 -19.99 -21.77
N ILE A 15 45.23 -19.15 -20.90
CA ILE A 15 45.72 -18.98 -19.52
C ILE A 15 44.55 -19.18 -18.56
N SER A 16 44.78 -20.11 -17.63
CA SER A 16 43.98 -20.69 -16.55
C SER A 16 42.93 -19.83 -15.83
N ASP A 17 41.71 -20.35 -15.74
CA ASP A 17 40.65 -19.99 -14.77
C ASP A 17 40.43 -21.13 -13.75
N ASP A 18 41.51 -21.66 -13.17
CA ASP A 18 41.44 -22.59 -12.04
C ASP A 18 41.61 -21.80 -10.73
N LYS A 19 40.48 -21.27 -10.22
CA LYS A 19 40.22 -20.94 -8.79
C LYS A 19 38.84 -20.29 -8.64
N ILE A 20 37.77 -21.06 -8.81
CA ILE A 20 36.52 -21.01 -8.05
C ILE A 20 35.90 -22.39 -8.27
N ALA A 21 35.96 -23.25 -7.25
CA ALA A 21 35.39 -24.59 -7.32
C ALA A 21 33.86 -24.50 -7.52
N PRO A 22 33.29 -25.15 -8.54
CA PRO A 22 31.86 -25.37 -8.60
C PRO A 22 31.53 -26.53 -7.66
N THR A 23 30.75 -26.27 -6.61
CA THR A 23 30.24 -27.34 -5.75
C THR A 23 29.29 -28.21 -6.59
N THR A 24 29.81 -29.34 -7.06
CA THR A 24 29.09 -30.37 -7.80
C THR A 24 27.99 -30.96 -6.91
N LEU A 25 26.73 -30.75 -7.31
CA LEU A 25 25.61 -31.55 -6.84
C LEU A 25 25.69 -32.90 -7.55
N GLU A 26 26.09 -33.95 -6.83
CA GLU A 26 25.98 -35.32 -7.32
C GLU A 26 24.50 -35.66 -7.55
N ALA A 27 24.18 -36.01 -8.79
CA ALA A 27 22.88 -36.53 -9.18
C ALA A 27 22.77 -38.01 -8.75
N GLY A 28 22.26 -38.24 -7.53
CA GLY A 28 21.77 -39.53 -7.10
C GLY A 28 20.30 -39.70 -7.51
N ASN A 29 20.03 -40.70 -8.36
CA ASN A 29 18.70 -41.14 -8.74
C ASN A 29 17.96 -41.79 -7.56
N GLU A 30 16.90 -41.16 -7.05
CA GLU A 30 15.71 -41.82 -6.49
C GLU A 30 14.47 -40.93 -6.74
N PRO A 31 13.39 -41.44 -7.37
CA PRO A 31 12.09 -40.79 -7.31
C PRO A 31 11.30 -41.38 -6.14
N VAL A 32 10.76 -40.53 -5.25
CA VAL A 32 9.45 -40.65 -4.55
C VAL A 32 9.46 -39.63 -3.40
N ASP A 33 8.87 -38.47 -3.66
CA ASP A 33 7.95 -37.68 -2.80
C ASP A 33 8.11 -36.19 -3.17
N GLY A 34 7.01 -35.53 -3.53
CA GLY A 34 6.99 -34.23 -4.23
C GLY A 34 7.38 -33.01 -3.38
N HIS A 35 8.20 -33.18 -2.35
CA HIS A 35 8.61 -32.12 -1.44
C HIS A 35 10.13 -32.06 -1.35
N ARG A 36 10.74 -31.13 -2.10
CA ARG A 36 12.14 -30.73 -1.92
C ARG A 36 12.27 -30.23 -0.47
N LYS A 37 12.83 -31.05 0.44
CA LYS A 37 13.08 -30.63 1.83
C LYS A 37 14.01 -29.42 1.79
N LEU A 38 13.57 -28.32 2.40
CA LEU A 38 14.31 -27.07 2.45
C LEU A 38 15.54 -27.26 3.34
N VAL A 39 16.72 -27.36 2.73
CA VAL A 39 17.98 -27.59 3.46
C VAL A 39 18.46 -26.26 4.04
N ALA A 40 18.72 -26.23 5.34
CA ALA A 40 19.29 -25.07 6.01
C ALA A 40 20.69 -24.76 5.48
N PRO A 41 21.03 -23.50 5.18
CA PRO A 41 22.40 -23.10 4.84
C PRO A 41 23.37 -23.50 5.98
N PRO A 42 24.64 -23.84 5.68
CA PRO A 42 25.59 -24.37 6.67
C PRO A 42 25.74 -23.49 7.92
N LEU A 43 25.73 -22.16 7.74
CA LEU A 43 25.84 -21.20 8.85
C LEU A 43 24.59 -21.19 9.74
N VAL A 44 23.40 -21.40 9.16
CA VAL A 44 22.14 -21.45 9.90
C VAL A 44 21.94 -22.82 10.53
N ALA A 45 22.38 -23.89 9.86
CA ALA A 45 22.33 -25.26 10.36
C ALA A 45 23.24 -25.49 11.58
N ALA A 46 24.32 -24.70 11.70
CA ALA A 46 25.27 -24.77 12.80
C ALA A 46 24.79 -24.05 14.08
N MET A 47 23.72 -23.25 14.00
CA MET A 47 23.18 -22.50 15.15
C MET A 47 22.28 -23.37 16.02
N SER A 48 22.38 -23.20 17.34
CA SER A 48 21.34 -23.69 18.24
C SER A 48 20.03 -22.90 18.05
N THR A 49 18.90 -23.47 18.50
CA THR A 49 17.57 -22.82 18.38
C THR A 49 17.53 -21.46 19.08
N GLU A 50 18.20 -21.31 20.23
CA GLU A 50 18.24 -20.05 20.98
C GLU A 50 19.10 -18.98 20.29
N GLU A 51 20.28 -19.38 19.79
CA GLU A 51 21.17 -18.50 19.02
C GLU A 51 20.48 -18.00 17.75
N ARG A 52 19.78 -18.90 17.04
CA ARG A 52 19.00 -18.55 15.85
C ARG A 52 17.91 -17.53 16.19
N PHE A 53 17.17 -17.71 17.28
CA PHE A 53 16.10 -16.79 17.67
C PHE A 53 16.63 -15.38 17.98
N GLU A 54 17.73 -15.27 18.72
CA GLU A 54 18.34 -13.97 19.03
C GLU A 54 18.99 -13.32 17.79
N ALA A 55 19.61 -14.11 16.91
CA ALA A 55 20.12 -13.64 15.62
C ALA A 55 18.99 -13.09 14.73
N GLU A 56 17.86 -13.80 14.63
CA GLU A 56 16.69 -13.36 13.87
C GLU A 56 16.12 -12.04 14.41
N LYS A 57 16.05 -11.91 15.74
CA LYS A 57 15.55 -10.70 16.41
C LYS A 57 16.47 -9.50 16.19
N LYS A 58 17.80 -9.69 16.28
CA LYS A 58 18.80 -8.64 16.03
C LYS A 58 18.78 -8.18 14.58
N MET A 59 18.79 -9.13 13.64
CA MET A 59 18.67 -8.86 12.21
C MET A 59 17.37 -8.13 11.89
N ARG A 60 16.23 -8.57 12.44
CA ARG A 60 14.93 -7.92 12.20
C ARG A 60 14.92 -6.47 12.67
N ARG A 61 15.47 -6.16 13.86
CA ARG A 61 15.59 -4.78 14.34
C ARG A 61 16.47 -3.93 13.43
N LYS A 62 17.55 -4.50 12.91
CA LYS A 62 18.44 -3.86 11.94
C LYS A 62 17.68 -3.55 10.63
N ILE A 63 16.88 -4.49 10.11
CA ILE A 63 16.01 -4.24 8.94
C ILE A 63 14.96 -3.16 9.26
N ASP A 64 14.23 -3.30 10.37
CA ASP A 64 13.17 -2.38 10.78
C ASP A 64 13.68 -0.93 10.89
N THR A 65 14.85 -0.72 11.50
CA THR A 65 15.44 0.62 11.71
C THR A 65 15.92 1.30 10.43
N ARG A 66 16.31 0.53 9.41
CA ARG A 66 16.79 1.09 8.13
C ARG A 66 15.66 1.25 7.12
N LEU A 67 14.77 0.26 7.02
CA LEU A 67 13.77 0.15 5.97
C LEU A 67 12.49 0.94 6.31
N LEU A 68 11.92 0.76 7.50
CA LEU A 68 10.61 1.31 7.82
C LEU A 68 10.58 2.86 7.86
N PRO A 69 11.51 3.56 8.53
CA PRO A 69 11.45 5.03 8.62
C PRO A 69 11.44 5.70 7.25
N MET A 70 12.26 5.19 6.32
CA MET A 70 12.37 5.74 4.98
C MET A 70 11.10 5.50 4.16
N ILE A 71 10.56 4.27 4.16
CA ILE A 71 9.31 3.98 3.44
C ILE A 71 8.13 4.76 4.04
N ILE A 72 8.06 4.91 5.37
CA ILE A 72 7.00 5.72 6.00
C ILE A 72 7.14 7.18 5.56
N LEU A 73 8.35 7.75 5.60
CA LEU A 73 8.60 9.13 5.18
C LEU A 73 8.20 9.35 3.71
N MET A 74 8.62 8.44 2.83
CA MET A 74 8.23 8.48 1.42
C MET A 74 6.70 8.36 1.23
N TYR A 75 6.02 7.56 2.06
CA TYR A 75 4.56 7.43 2.02
C TYR A 75 3.83 8.67 2.54
N ILE A 76 4.39 9.32 3.57
CA ILE A 76 3.91 10.62 4.06
C ILE A 76 3.94 11.63 2.92
N MET A 77 5.08 11.75 2.23
CA MET A 77 5.23 12.67 1.08
C MET A 77 4.28 12.31 -0.06
N ASN A 78 4.11 11.02 -0.38
CA ASN A 78 3.17 10.58 -1.42
C ASN A 78 1.73 11.02 -1.14
N TYR A 79 1.25 10.84 0.10
CA TYR A 79 -0.09 11.29 0.46
C TYR A 79 -0.21 12.80 0.58
N LEU A 80 0.90 13.48 0.89
CA LEU A 80 0.94 14.93 1.02
C LEU A 80 0.72 15.53 -0.36
N ASP A 81 1.58 15.18 -1.32
CA ASP A 81 1.50 15.58 -2.73
C ASP A 81 0.09 15.34 -3.34
N ARG A 82 -0.51 14.17 -3.04
CA ARG A 82 -1.86 13.83 -3.48
C ARG A 82 -2.94 14.74 -2.88
N ASN A 83 -2.97 14.85 -1.56
CA ASN A 83 -4.07 15.46 -0.81
C ASN A 83 -4.02 16.99 -0.78
N ASN A 84 -2.87 17.58 -1.10
CA ASN A 84 -2.68 19.03 -1.09
C ASN A 84 -3.70 19.80 -1.91
N ILE A 85 -4.21 19.25 -3.02
CA ILE A 85 -5.23 19.93 -3.83
C ILE A 85 -6.47 20.29 -3.01
N ALA A 86 -6.86 19.43 -2.08
CA ALA A 86 -8.01 19.65 -1.21
C ALA A 86 -7.77 20.78 -0.21
N ALA A 87 -6.54 20.90 0.31
CA ALA A 87 -6.14 21.96 1.22
C ALA A 87 -5.99 23.30 0.48
N VAL A 88 -5.31 23.30 -0.68
CA VAL A 88 -5.08 24.51 -1.46
C VAL A 88 -6.32 25.02 -2.19
N ARG A 89 -7.38 24.22 -2.30
CA ARG A 89 -8.70 24.70 -2.71
C ARG A 89 -9.15 25.86 -1.82
N LEU A 90 -8.92 25.78 -0.51
CA LEU A 90 -9.20 26.86 0.45
C LEU A 90 -8.20 28.02 0.36
N ALA A 91 -7.04 27.82 -0.28
CA ALA A 91 -6.01 28.83 -0.52
C ALA A 91 -6.18 29.59 -1.86
N GLY A 92 -7.33 29.43 -2.53
CA GLY A 92 -7.69 30.22 -3.71
C GLY A 92 -7.29 29.63 -5.06
N LEU A 93 -6.88 28.35 -5.13
CA LEU A 93 -6.58 27.66 -6.39
C LEU A 93 -7.77 27.68 -7.36
N GLN A 94 -8.97 27.41 -6.83
CA GLN A 94 -10.18 27.34 -7.66
C GLN A 94 -10.53 28.72 -8.25
N ASP A 95 -10.31 29.79 -7.49
CA ASP A 95 -10.63 31.16 -7.90
C ASP A 95 -9.61 31.71 -8.92
N GLU A 96 -8.31 31.50 -8.71
CA GLU A 96 -7.27 32.01 -9.63
C GLU A 96 -7.33 31.36 -11.01
N LEU A 97 -7.63 30.05 -11.06
CA LEU A 97 -7.72 29.29 -12.31
C LEU A 97 -9.13 29.32 -12.92
N GLU A 98 -10.05 30.08 -12.34
CA GLU A 98 -11.45 30.22 -12.75
C GLU A 98 -12.16 28.87 -12.96
N LEU A 99 -11.87 27.89 -12.09
CA LEU A 99 -12.36 26.53 -12.26
C LEU A 99 -13.81 26.40 -11.79
N THR A 100 -14.64 25.84 -12.65
CA THR A 100 -15.96 25.35 -12.22
C THR A 100 -15.82 24.22 -11.21
N SER A 101 -16.82 24.01 -10.35
CA SER A 101 -16.79 22.91 -9.38
C SER A 101 -16.61 21.55 -10.06
N VAL A 102 -17.22 21.32 -11.23
CA VAL A 102 -17.05 20.09 -12.02
C VAL A 102 -15.63 19.93 -12.55
N GLN A 103 -15.01 21.01 -13.04
CA GLN A 103 -13.61 20.99 -13.48
C GLN A 103 -12.67 20.66 -12.31
N TYR A 104 -12.84 21.32 -11.16
CA TYR A 104 -12.04 21.00 -9.97
C TYR A 104 -12.18 19.52 -9.59
N GLN A 105 -13.40 18.99 -9.53
CA GLN A 105 -13.64 17.57 -9.21
C GLN A 105 -13.00 16.63 -10.24
N THR A 106 -13.01 17.01 -11.52
CA THR A 106 -12.34 16.26 -12.59
C THR A 106 -10.83 16.23 -12.40
N THR A 107 -10.22 17.31 -11.88
CA THR A 107 -8.78 17.32 -11.58
C THR A 107 -8.41 16.42 -10.41
N VAL A 108 -9.32 16.20 -9.46
CA VAL A 108 -9.14 15.25 -8.37
C VAL A 108 -9.33 13.80 -8.87
N SER A 109 -10.35 13.56 -9.70
CA SER A 109 -10.70 12.21 -10.16
C SER A 109 -9.68 11.63 -11.16
N ILE A 110 -9.12 12.47 -12.04
CA ILE A 110 -8.20 12.01 -13.11
C ILE A 110 -6.90 11.39 -12.56
N LEU A 111 -6.48 11.78 -11.36
CA LEU A 111 -5.35 11.17 -10.66
C LEU A 111 -5.58 9.67 -10.46
N PHE A 112 -6.79 9.29 -10.01
CA PHE A 112 -7.13 7.89 -9.77
C PHE A 112 -7.24 7.09 -11.06
N VAL A 113 -7.61 7.71 -12.18
CA VAL A 113 -7.58 7.07 -13.50
C VAL A 113 -6.14 6.70 -13.88
N GLY A 114 -5.20 7.64 -13.79
CA GLY A 114 -3.77 7.36 -14.02
C GLY A 114 -3.24 6.29 -13.06
N TYR A 115 -3.66 6.36 -11.79
CA TYR A 115 -3.26 5.42 -10.75
C TYR A 115 -3.66 3.98 -11.10
N ILE A 116 -4.94 3.75 -11.44
CA ILE A 116 -5.47 2.41 -11.75
C ILE A 116 -4.76 1.81 -12.97
N LEU A 117 -4.49 2.62 -14.00
CA LEU A 117 -3.83 2.16 -15.24
C LEU A 117 -2.42 1.64 -14.99
N MET A 118 -1.65 2.31 -14.12
CA MET A 118 -0.23 1.99 -13.91
C MET A 118 0.01 1.08 -12.69
N GLN A 119 -0.98 0.86 -11.84
CA GLN A 119 -0.84 0.04 -10.62
C GLN A 119 -0.41 -1.41 -10.92
N ILE A 120 -1.00 -2.04 -11.93
CA ILE A 120 -0.67 -3.42 -12.32
C ILE A 120 0.66 -3.47 -13.10
N PRO A 121 0.87 -2.67 -14.18
CA PRO A 121 2.12 -2.69 -14.93
C PRO A 121 3.35 -2.35 -14.10
N SER A 122 3.25 -1.35 -13.21
CA SER A 122 4.37 -0.95 -12.36
C SER A 122 4.84 -2.08 -11.44
N ASN A 123 3.91 -2.84 -10.84
CA ASN A 123 4.29 -3.92 -9.94
C ASN A 123 5.03 -5.05 -10.69
N LEU A 124 4.63 -5.34 -11.93
CA LEU A 124 5.35 -6.28 -12.80
C LEU A 124 6.76 -5.78 -13.12
N PHE A 125 6.91 -4.46 -13.36
CA PHE A 125 8.20 -3.85 -13.64
C PHE A 125 9.13 -3.86 -12.43
N LEU A 126 8.62 -3.58 -11.23
CA LEU A 126 9.39 -3.67 -9.98
C LEU A 126 9.90 -5.10 -9.74
N ASN A 127 9.06 -6.10 -9.98
CA ASN A 127 9.46 -7.50 -9.86
C ASN A 127 10.58 -7.86 -10.86
N LYS A 128 10.43 -7.44 -12.12
CA LYS A 128 11.43 -7.71 -13.18
C LYS A 128 12.76 -6.99 -12.95
N THR A 129 12.75 -5.76 -12.41
CA THR A 129 13.96 -4.97 -12.20
C THR A 129 14.80 -5.43 -11.01
N GLY A 130 14.19 -6.09 -10.02
CA GLY A 130 14.93 -6.71 -8.91
C GLY A 130 15.63 -5.72 -7.95
N LYS A 131 15.42 -4.40 -8.13
CA LYS A 131 16.15 -3.33 -7.43
C LYS A 131 15.19 -2.26 -6.88
N PRO A 132 14.42 -2.58 -5.81
CA PRO A 132 13.45 -1.66 -5.22
C PRO A 132 14.07 -0.37 -4.70
N ALA A 133 15.32 -0.42 -4.21
CA ALA A 133 16.03 0.75 -3.69
C ALA A 133 16.37 1.80 -4.77
N ILE A 134 16.30 1.43 -6.05
CA ILE A 134 16.50 2.38 -7.16
C ILE A 134 15.15 2.75 -7.74
N TYR A 135 14.26 1.77 -7.95
CA TYR A 135 12.97 2.00 -8.59
C TYR A 135 12.06 2.94 -7.78
N LEU A 136 11.84 2.66 -6.49
CA LEU A 136 10.91 3.46 -5.67
C LEU A 136 11.38 4.93 -5.52
N PRO A 137 12.68 5.22 -5.25
CA PRO A 137 13.16 6.60 -5.22
C PRO A 137 13.15 7.29 -6.59
N THR A 138 13.40 6.57 -7.68
CA THR A 138 13.31 7.16 -9.03
C THR A 138 11.89 7.60 -9.34
N CYS A 139 10.90 6.75 -9.04
CA CYS A 139 9.49 7.15 -9.12
C CYS A 139 9.22 8.38 -8.24
N MET A 140 9.82 8.44 -7.04
CA MET A 140 9.67 9.57 -6.11
C MET A 140 10.19 10.89 -6.66
N ILE A 141 11.36 10.88 -7.29
CA ILE A 141 11.88 12.06 -7.96
C ILE A 141 10.91 12.53 -9.04
N VAL A 142 10.45 11.61 -9.89
CA VAL A 142 9.58 11.96 -11.01
C VAL A 142 8.23 12.51 -10.51
N TRP A 143 7.59 11.87 -9.54
CA TRP A 143 6.32 12.39 -9.00
C TRP A 143 6.51 13.70 -8.23
N GLY A 144 7.63 13.87 -7.49
CA GLY A 144 7.93 15.10 -6.78
C GLY A 144 8.13 16.30 -7.73
N ILE A 145 8.80 16.07 -8.86
CA ILE A 145 8.94 17.09 -9.92
C ILE A 145 7.57 17.44 -10.52
N ILE A 146 6.73 16.44 -10.81
CA ILE A 146 5.38 16.67 -11.36
C ILE A 146 4.48 17.40 -10.33
N SER A 147 4.57 17.02 -9.05
CA SER A 147 3.87 17.70 -7.94
C SER A 147 4.28 19.18 -7.89
N GLY A 148 5.58 19.47 -7.86
CA GLY A 148 6.08 20.85 -7.90
C GLY A 148 5.66 21.63 -9.15
N ALA A 149 5.65 20.97 -10.32
CA ALA A 149 5.18 21.55 -11.57
C ALA A 149 3.69 21.94 -11.55
N THR A 150 2.89 21.35 -10.66
CA THR A 150 1.47 21.73 -10.45
C THR A 150 1.36 23.21 -10.03
N GLY A 151 2.33 23.72 -9.27
CA GLY A 151 2.39 25.13 -8.90
C GLY A 151 2.58 26.09 -10.08
N ALA A 152 3.04 25.59 -11.24
CA ALA A 152 3.22 26.37 -12.46
C ALA A 152 2.00 26.33 -13.41
N CYS A 153 0.98 25.52 -13.11
CA CYS A 153 -0.22 25.43 -13.95
C CYS A 153 -0.97 26.77 -14.01
N GLN A 154 -1.48 27.13 -15.19
CA GLN A 154 -2.20 28.39 -15.44
C GLN A 154 -3.65 28.19 -15.90
N ASN A 155 -4.06 26.94 -16.15
CA ASN A 155 -5.40 26.63 -16.63
C ASN A 155 -5.81 25.20 -16.26
N PHE A 156 -7.10 24.90 -16.49
CA PHE A 156 -7.69 23.59 -16.25
C PHE A 156 -6.94 22.45 -16.96
N ALA A 157 -6.59 22.63 -18.25
CA ALA A 157 -5.95 21.58 -19.04
C ALA A 157 -4.57 21.20 -18.49
N GLY A 158 -3.75 22.19 -18.15
CA GLY A 158 -2.45 21.98 -17.51
C GLY A 158 -2.57 21.24 -16.18
N LEU A 159 -3.54 21.63 -15.35
CA LEU A 159 -3.79 20.99 -14.07
C LEU A 159 -4.22 19.52 -14.24
N VAL A 160 -5.11 19.22 -15.19
CA VAL A 160 -5.55 17.84 -15.50
C VAL A 160 -4.38 16.97 -15.97
N VAL A 161 -3.54 17.49 -16.87
CA VAL A 161 -2.38 16.76 -17.39
C VAL A 161 -1.38 16.45 -16.28
N CYS A 162 -1.01 17.45 -15.47
CA CYS A 162 -0.14 17.25 -14.31
C CYS A 162 -0.72 16.21 -13.34
N ARG A 163 -2.02 16.29 -13.05
CA ARG A 163 -2.72 15.36 -12.14
C ARG A 163 -2.78 13.93 -12.65
N PHE A 164 -3.02 13.74 -13.95
CA PHE A 164 -3.02 12.42 -14.58
C PHE A 164 -1.63 11.76 -14.47
N PHE A 165 -0.58 12.48 -14.85
CA PHE A 165 0.79 11.95 -14.80
C PHE A 165 1.28 11.75 -13.36
N LEU A 166 0.86 12.60 -12.43
CA LEU A 166 1.13 12.39 -11.00
C LEU A 166 0.56 11.04 -10.55
N GLY A 167 -0.73 10.79 -10.81
CA GLY A 167 -1.36 9.51 -10.49
C GLY A 167 -0.72 8.31 -11.20
N PHE A 168 -0.35 8.49 -12.48
CA PHE A 168 0.32 7.47 -13.28
C PHE A 168 1.66 7.03 -12.66
N ILE A 169 2.47 7.97 -12.17
CA ILE A 169 3.78 7.65 -11.57
C ILE A 169 3.63 7.17 -10.12
N GLU A 170 2.74 7.77 -9.34
CA GLU A 170 2.50 7.39 -7.94
C GLU A 170 1.95 5.97 -7.76
N ALA A 171 1.27 5.44 -8.80
CA ALA A 171 0.70 4.09 -8.80
C ALA A 171 1.70 2.99 -8.41
N ALA A 172 2.98 3.25 -8.66
CA ALA A 172 4.09 2.34 -8.37
C ALA A 172 4.35 2.15 -6.88
N TYR A 173 4.06 3.17 -6.07
CA TYR A 173 4.61 3.26 -4.73
C TYR A 173 3.93 2.29 -3.76
N PHE A 174 2.63 2.45 -3.50
CA PHE A 174 1.93 1.65 -2.51
C PHE A 174 2.00 0.13 -2.75
N PRO A 175 1.60 -0.42 -3.91
CA PRO A 175 1.74 -1.86 -4.16
C PRO A 175 3.21 -2.31 -4.18
N GLY A 176 4.12 -1.45 -4.66
CA GLY A 176 5.55 -1.73 -4.66
C GLY A 176 6.12 -1.85 -3.25
N CYS A 177 5.68 -1.01 -2.31
CA CYS A 177 6.05 -1.09 -0.90
C CYS A 177 5.49 -2.36 -0.23
N LEU A 178 4.25 -2.75 -0.52
CA LEU A 178 3.69 -4.00 0.00
C LEU A 178 4.48 -5.21 -0.47
N PHE A 179 4.83 -5.25 -1.77
CA PHE A 179 5.69 -6.29 -2.33
C PHE A 179 7.07 -6.27 -1.69
N TYR A 180 7.67 -5.08 -1.57
CA TYR A 180 8.99 -4.91 -0.98
C TYR A 180 9.04 -5.33 0.49
N LEU A 181 8.02 -5.02 1.29
CA LEU A 181 7.87 -5.53 2.65
C LEU A 181 7.71 -7.05 2.68
N SER A 182 6.92 -7.63 1.77
CA SER A 182 6.74 -9.08 1.71
C SER A 182 8.04 -9.85 1.38
N ALA A 183 8.99 -9.20 0.71
CA ALA A 183 10.30 -9.77 0.41
C ALA A 183 11.28 -9.70 1.59
N TRP A 184 10.94 -8.98 2.66
CA TRP A 184 11.78 -8.81 3.85
C TRP A 184 11.20 -9.46 5.09
N TYR A 185 9.87 -9.59 5.19
CA TYR A 185 9.17 -10.01 6.41
C TYR A 185 8.35 -11.28 6.20
N THR A 186 8.28 -12.11 7.24
CA THR A 186 7.40 -13.30 7.26
C THR A 186 5.93 -12.89 7.39
N ARG A 187 4.99 -13.80 7.11
CA ARG A 187 3.54 -13.54 7.19
C ARG A 187 3.10 -13.05 8.57
N LYS A 188 3.72 -13.58 9.63
CA LYS A 188 3.46 -13.16 11.02
C LYS A 188 3.94 -11.74 11.31
N GLU A 189 4.99 -11.29 10.63
CA GLU A 189 5.59 -9.97 10.83
C GLU A 189 4.96 -8.89 9.94
N LEU A 190 4.51 -9.28 8.74
CA LEU A 190 4.07 -8.38 7.67
C LEU A 190 2.86 -7.51 8.05
N GLY A 191 1.89 -8.04 8.82
CA GLY A 191 0.68 -7.32 9.24
C GLY A 191 1.00 -6.02 9.96
N LEU A 192 1.77 -6.11 11.06
CA LEU A 192 2.21 -4.95 11.84
C LEU A 192 2.99 -3.93 11.00
N ARG A 193 3.91 -4.37 10.14
CA ARG A 193 4.72 -3.46 9.30
C ARG A 193 3.87 -2.76 8.24
N THR A 194 2.85 -3.44 7.72
CA THR A 194 1.88 -2.85 6.79
C THR A 194 1.02 -1.80 7.49
N ALA A 195 0.59 -2.05 8.73
CA ALA A 195 -0.12 -1.06 9.53
C ALA A 195 0.75 0.16 9.84
N VAL A 196 2.02 -0.06 10.17
CA VAL A 196 3.00 1.01 10.40
C VAL A 196 3.22 1.84 9.12
N LEU A 197 3.36 1.19 7.96
CA LEU A 197 3.42 1.89 6.67
C LEU A 197 2.17 2.76 6.48
N TYR A 198 0.99 2.19 6.69
CA TYR A 198 -0.27 2.89 6.47
C TYR A 198 -0.48 4.08 7.42
N SER A 199 0.13 4.06 8.62
CA SER A 199 0.11 5.22 9.51
C SER A 199 0.71 6.47 8.86
N GLY A 200 1.63 6.32 7.91
CA GLY A 200 2.19 7.43 7.13
C GLY A 200 1.13 8.24 6.36
N SER A 201 0.11 7.61 5.77
CA SER A 201 -0.95 8.36 5.08
C SER A 201 -1.82 9.16 6.05
N LEU A 202 -2.07 8.63 7.25
CA LEU A 202 -2.84 9.31 8.28
C LEU A 202 -2.05 10.49 8.88
N ILE A 203 -0.76 10.30 9.13
CA ILE A 203 0.17 11.35 9.57
C ILE A 203 0.21 12.47 8.52
N SER A 204 0.30 12.12 7.24
CA SER A 204 0.24 13.09 6.14
C SER A 204 -1.05 13.91 6.16
N GLY A 205 -2.21 13.27 6.37
CA GLY A 205 -3.47 13.98 6.55
C GLY A 205 -3.48 14.95 7.74
N ALA A 206 -2.85 14.58 8.86
CA ALA A 206 -2.75 15.43 10.06
C ALA A 206 -1.87 16.67 9.83
N PHE A 207 -0.68 16.48 9.25
CA PHE A 207 0.30 17.55 9.11
C PHE A 207 0.18 18.33 7.80
N GLY A 208 -0.37 17.76 6.74
CA GLY A 208 -0.53 18.44 5.44
C GLY A 208 -1.40 19.69 5.52
N GLY A 209 -2.48 19.63 6.31
CA GLY A 209 -3.30 20.81 6.61
C GLY A 209 -2.53 21.90 7.35
N LEU A 210 -1.70 21.52 8.33
CA LEU A 210 -0.86 22.44 9.10
C LEU A 210 0.23 23.10 8.24
N ILE A 211 0.88 22.31 7.37
CA ILE A 211 1.90 22.81 6.44
C ILE A 211 1.25 23.79 5.46
N THR A 212 0.13 23.41 4.86
CA THR A 212 -0.63 24.30 3.96
C THR A 212 -1.05 25.58 4.67
N ALA A 213 -1.54 25.49 5.91
CA ALA A 213 -1.94 26.66 6.70
C ALA A 213 -0.77 27.61 6.94
N GLY A 214 0.39 27.09 7.35
CA GLY A 214 1.59 27.89 7.62
C GLY A 214 2.18 28.55 6.36
N ILE A 215 2.15 27.87 5.22
CA ILE A 215 2.56 28.46 3.93
C ILE A 215 1.55 29.53 3.51
N THR A 216 0.26 29.25 3.66
CA THR A 216 -0.81 30.17 3.25
C THR A 216 -0.85 31.45 4.08
N SER A 217 -0.52 31.38 5.37
CA SER A 217 -0.48 32.56 6.24
C SER A 217 0.70 33.48 5.97
N ASN A 218 1.81 32.97 5.43
CA ASN A 218 3.09 33.69 5.40
C ASN A 218 3.60 34.00 3.98
N MET A 219 3.10 33.30 2.96
CA MET A 219 3.67 33.35 1.60
C MET A 219 2.71 33.84 0.53
N ASP A 220 1.52 34.32 0.88
CA ASP A 220 0.60 34.88 -0.11
C ASP A 220 1.14 36.20 -0.70
N GLY A 221 1.22 36.29 -2.03
CA GLY A 221 1.79 37.44 -2.74
C GLY A 221 3.32 37.50 -2.76
N THR A 222 4.02 36.56 -2.11
CA THR A 222 5.49 36.53 -2.14
C THR A 222 6.00 36.21 -3.56
N GLN A 223 6.93 37.03 -4.07
CA GLN A 223 7.42 36.98 -5.45
C GLN A 223 6.30 37.07 -6.52
N GLY A 224 5.15 37.67 -6.19
CA GLY A 224 4.01 37.78 -7.10
C GLY A 224 3.23 36.49 -7.31
N LEU A 225 3.50 35.44 -6.53
CA LEU A 225 2.77 34.17 -6.58
C LEU A 225 1.78 34.08 -5.42
N ARG A 226 0.61 33.47 -5.67
CA ARG A 226 -0.33 33.14 -4.60
C ARG A 226 0.21 31.99 -3.74
N ALA A 227 -0.20 31.97 -2.48
CA ALA A 227 0.22 30.97 -1.50
C ALA A 227 0.12 29.51 -1.97
N TRP A 228 -0.96 29.14 -2.68
CA TRP A 228 -1.15 27.75 -3.09
C TRP A 228 -0.07 27.22 -4.04
N ARG A 229 0.55 28.10 -4.84
CA ARG A 229 1.64 27.72 -5.74
C ARG A 229 2.88 27.34 -4.94
N TRP A 230 3.16 28.08 -3.86
CA TRP A 230 4.25 27.81 -2.94
C TRP A 230 4.09 26.48 -2.20
N VAL A 231 2.86 26.09 -1.86
CA VAL A 231 2.58 24.78 -1.25
C VAL A 231 3.13 23.66 -2.14
N PHE A 232 2.73 23.61 -3.43
CA PHE A 232 3.24 22.60 -4.37
C PHE A 232 4.74 22.69 -4.61
N ILE A 233 5.30 23.90 -4.76
CA ILE A 233 6.73 24.07 -5.05
C ILE A 233 7.59 23.58 -3.87
N ILE A 234 7.27 24.00 -2.65
CA ILE A 234 8.04 23.65 -1.44
C ILE A 234 7.95 22.15 -1.19
N GLU A 235 6.75 21.59 -1.23
CA GLU A 235 6.55 20.18 -0.94
C GLU A 235 7.14 19.29 -2.02
N GLY A 236 7.02 19.66 -3.31
CA GLY A 236 7.68 18.96 -4.40
C GLY A 236 9.21 18.96 -4.27
N VAL A 237 9.82 20.07 -3.88
CA VAL A 237 11.27 20.15 -3.63
C VAL A 237 11.68 19.26 -2.45
N ILE A 238 10.91 19.27 -1.36
CA ILE A 238 11.16 18.40 -0.19
C ILE A 238 11.02 16.93 -0.59
N THR A 239 10.00 16.57 -1.37
CA THR A 239 9.80 15.21 -1.89
C THR A 239 11.03 14.76 -2.69
N VAL A 240 11.52 15.58 -3.61
CA VAL A 240 12.71 15.26 -4.42
C VAL A 240 13.96 15.13 -3.55
N ALA A 241 14.16 16.03 -2.57
CA ALA A 241 15.31 15.97 -1.67
C ALA A 241 15.32 14.68 -0.83
N ILE A 242 14.16 14.29 -0.30
CA ILE A 242 13.99 13.03 0.43
C ILE A 242 14.26 11.83 -0.49
N ALA A 243 13.81 11.88 -1.74
CA ALA A 243 14.05 10.82 -2.71
C ALA A 243 15.55 10.60 -2.98
N PHE A 244 16.35 11.67 -3.06
CA PHE A 244 17.80 11.55 -3.18
C PHE A 244 18.42 10.83 -1.98
N GLY A 245 17.99 11.17 -0.76
CA GLY A 245 18.40 10.45 0.45
C GLY A 245 17.99 8.97 0.46
N ALA A 246 16.84 8.65 -0.13
CA ALA A 246 16.29 7.30 -0.19
C ALA A 246 17.21 6.31 -0.92
N PHE A 247 17.96 6.75 -1.94
CA PHE A 247 18.88 5.88 -2.69
C PHE A 247 19.99 5.30 -1.81
N TRP A 248 20.42 6.01 -0.77
CA TRP A 248 21.47 5.54 0.14
C TRP A 248 20.90 4.76 1.33
N ILE A 249 19.67 5.07 1.74
CA ILE A 249 19.05 4.48 2.93
C ILE A 249 18.37 3.15 2.58
N LEU A 250 17.62 3.05 1.49
CA LEU A 250 16.84 1.85 1.17
C LEU A 250 17.74 0.66 0.77
N PRO A 251 17.56 -0.52 1.37
CA PRO A 251 18.31 -1.71 0.97
C PRO A 251 17.71 -2.41 -0.26
N ASN A 252 18.51 -3.06 -1.10
CA ASN A 252 17.97 -3.95 -2.15
C ASN A 252 17.44 -5.27 -1.53
N PHE A 253 16.87 -6.18 -2.32
CA PHE A 253 16.36 -7.46 -1.79
C PHE A 253 17.38 -8.23 -0.95
N PRO A 254 16.93 -9.13 -0.05
CA PRO A 254 17.84 -9.90 0.82
C PRO A 254 18.98 -10.57 0.07
N ARG A 255 18.76 -11.06 -1.15
CA ARG A 255 19.78 -11.74 -1.97
C ARG A 255 20.82 -10.79 -2.57
N THR A 256 20.46 -9.54 -2.83
CA THR A 256 21.26 -8.56 -3.60
C THR A 256 21.80 -7.42 -2.75
N THR A 257 21.48 -7.38 -1.45
CA THR A 257 21.99 -6.37 -0.53
C THR A 257 23.43 -6.67 -0.11
N SER A 258 24.28 -5.64 -0.07
CA SER A 258 25.68 -5.73 0.36
C SER A 258 25.89 -5.35 1.84
N TRP A 259 24.84 -4.90 2.53
CA TRP A 259 24.94 -4.35 3.88
C TRP A 259 24.75 -5.38 5.00
N LEU A 260 24.10 -6.51 4.70
CA LEU A 260 24.00 -7.62 5.65
C LEU A 260 25.27 -8.46 5.60
N THR A 261 25.67 -8.97 6.75
CA THR A 261 26.70 -10.02 6.81
C THR A 261 26.20 -11.27 6.09
N GLU A 262 27.10 -12.14 5.64
CA GLU A 262 26.71 -13.35 4.91
C GLU A 262 25.80 -14.25 5.75
N GLU A 263 26.06 -14.33 7.05
CA GLU A 263 25.23 -15.04 8.03
C GLU A 263 23.82 -14.45 8.11
N GLU A 264 23.69 -13.14 8.32
CA GLU A 264 22.39 -12.44 8.34
C GLU A 264 21.65 -12.60 7.00
N ARG A 265 22.37 -12.60 5.88
CA ARG A 265 21.79 -12.76 4.54
C ARG A 265 21.19 -14.15 4.35
N GLN A 266 21.94 -15.18 4.71
CA GLN A 266 21.48 -16.57 4.64
C GLN A 266 20.29 -16.79 5.57
N LEU A 267 20.34 -16.24 6.79
CA LEU A 267 19.23 -16.31 7.75
C LEU A 267 17.98 -15.58 7.23
N ALA A 268 18.13 -14.40 6.62
CA ALA A 268 17.02 -13.63 6.04
C ALA A 268 16.32 -14.37 4.89
N VAL A 269 17.09 -15.02 4.01
CA VAL A 269 16.54 -15.79 2.89
C VAL A 269 15.89 -17.07 3.40
N TYR A 270 16.57 -17.80 4.29
CA TYR A 270 16.11 -19.09 4.79
C TYR A 270 14.79 -18.98 5.58
N ARG A 271 14.66 -17.99 6.47
CA ARG A 271 13.41 -17.78 7.23
C ARG A 271 12.20 -17.50 6.35
N LEU A 272 12.41 -16.78 5.23
CA LEU A 272 11.34 -16.49 4.28
C LEU A 272 10.97 -17.75 3.50
N GLN A 273 11.96 -18.56 3.12
CA GLN A 273 11.72 -19.84 2.45
C GLN A 273 10.99 -20.85 3.36
N GLU A 274 11.36 -20.92 4.65
CA GLU A 274 10.64 -21.72 5.65
C GLU A 274 9.18 -21.26 5.84
N ASP A 275 8.93 -19.94 5.93
CA ASP A 275 7.58 -19.39 6.13
C ASP A 275 6.69 -19.55 4.89
N VAL A 276 7.27 -19.50 3.68
CA VAL A 276 6.53 -19.66 2.44
C VAL A 276 6.31 -21.13 2.09
N GLY A 277 7.20 -22.03 2.51
CA GLY A 277 7.10 -23.48 2.30
C GLY A 277 7.35 -23.96 0.87
N GLU A 278 7.67 -23.04 -0.05
CA GLU A 278 8.16 -23.23 -1.42
C GLU A 278 8.76 -21.89 -1.88
N ASP A 279 9.83 -21.92 -2.68
CA ASP A 279 10.53 -20.71 -3.16
C ASP A 279 9.60 -19.84 -4.03
N ASP A 280 9.25 -18.63 -3.56
CA ASP A 280 8.53 -17.59 -4.34
C ASP A 280 9.29 -17.16 -5.60
N TRP A 281 10.56 -17.55 -5.75
CA TRP A 281 11.44 -17.15 -6.85
C TRP A 281 11.69 -18.21 -7.93
N VAL A 282 11.47 -19.50 -7.65
CA VAL A 282 11.90 -20.58 -8.56
C VAL A 282 10.81 -20.97 -9.57
N SER A 283 9.58 -20.45 -9.43
CA SER A 283 8.45 -20.74 -10.33
C SER A 283 7.94 -19.52 -11.12
N ALA A 284 8.75 -18.47 -11.28
CA ALA A 284 8.45 -17.36 -12.18
C ALA A 284 8.29 -17.82 -13.65
N GLU A 285 8.90 -18.96 -14.03
CA GLU A 285 8.76 -19.55 -15.36
C GLU A 285 7.50 -20.42 -15.55
N SER A 286 6.81 -20.87 -14.49
CA SER A 286 5.69 -21.83 -14.62
C SER A 286 4.29 -21.26 -14.35
N GLN A 287 4.17 -20.02 -13.85
CA GLN A 287 2.88 -19.41 -13.46
C GLN A 287 2.81 -17.92 -13.86
N THR A 288 2.41 -17.62 -15.10
CA THR A 288 2.25 -16.25 -15.60
C THR A 288 1.25 -15.44 -14.75
N PHE A 289 1.48 -14.14 -14.53
CA PHE A 289 0.54 -13.23 -13.83
C PHE A 289 -0.91 -13.38 -14.33
N PHE A 290 -1.11 -13.55 -15.63
CA PHE A 290 -2.43 -13.80 -16.25
C PHE A 290 -3.10 -15.09 -15.77
N HIS A 291 -2.33 -16.15 -15.53
CA HIS A 291 -2.84 -17.39 -14.95
C HIS A 291 -3.29 -17.15 -13.50
N GLY A 292 -2.47 -16.45 -12.71
CA GLY A 292 -2.82 -16.01 -11.36
C GLY A 292 -4.09 -15.14 -11.33
N LEU A 293 -4.22 -14.20 -12.26
CA LEU A 293 -5.40 -13.34 -12.40
C LEU A 293 -6.64 -14.16 -12.74
N LYS A 294 -6.56 -15.10 -13.68
CA LYS A 294 -7.68 -15.99 -14.01
C LYS A 294 -8.14 -16.79 -12.78
N LEU A 295 -7.21 -17.36 -12.01
CA LEU A 295 -7.52 -18.06 -10.77
C LEU A 295 -8.13 -17.13 -9.70
N ALA A 296 -7.67 -15.88 -9.63
CA ALA A 296 -8.20 -14.89 -8.71
C ALA A 296 -9.66 -14.52 -9.04
N LEU A 297 -9.96 -14.31 -10.32
CA LEU A 297 -11.30 -13.94 -10.80
C LEU A 297 -12.34 -15.07 -10.65
N LEU A 298 -11.90 -16.32 -10.68
CA LEU A 298 -12.77 -17.48 -10.44
C LEU A 298 -13.08 -17.70 -8.95
N ASP A 299 -12.32 -17.08 -8.04
CA ASP A 299 -12.51 -17.25 -6.62
C ASP A 299 -13.55 -16.28 -6.05
N ILE A 300 -14.66 -16.82 -5.55
CA ILE A 300 -15.73 -16.03 -4.93
C ILE A 300 -15.25 -15.16 -3.76
N LYS A 301 -14.21 -15.61 -3.03
CA LYS A 301 -13.62 -14.84 -1.93
C LYS A 301 -13.01 -13.54 -2.43
N THR A 302 -12.38 -13.56 -3.61
CA THR A 302 -11.82 -12.36 -4.24
C THR A 302 -12.90 -11.31 -4.44
N TRP A 303 -14.06 -11.67 -4.98
CA TRP A 303 -15.16 -10.73 -5.20
C TRP A 303 -15.77 -10.18 -3.91
N VAL A 304 -15.96 -11.04 -2.90
CA VAL A 304 -16.43 -10.61 -1.58
C VAL A 304 -15.47 -9.58 -0.97
N LEU A 305 -14.17 -9.86 -1.05
CA LEU A 305 -13.11 -8.99 -0.57
C LEU A 305 -12.96 -7.71 -1.41
N THR A 306 -13.18 -7.78 -2.73
CA THR A 306 -13.21 -6.61 -3.62
C THR A 306 -14.33 -5.66 -3.22
N VAL A 307 -15.56 -6.17 -3.04
CA VAL A 307 -16.70 -5.35 -2.64
C VAL A 307 -16.51 -4.80 -1.23
N LEU A 308 -15.97 -5.61 -0.31
CA LEU A 308 -15.61 -5.15 1.04
C LEU A 308 -14.65 -3.95 0.98
N LEU A 309 -13.52 -4.09 0.26
CA LEU A 309 -12.51 -3.03 0.22
C LEU A 309 -13.02 -1.80 -0.55
N LEU A 310 -13.74 -1.99 -1.66
CA LEU A 310 -14.37 -0.91 -2.42
C LEU A 310 -15.35 -0.11 -1.54
N ALA A 311 -16.15 -0.80 -0.73
CA ALA A 311 -17.11 -0.17 0.16
C ALA A 311 -16.41 0.62 1.29
N ILE A 312 -15.31 0.11 1.85
CA ILE A 312 -14.51 0.85 2.85
C ILE A 312 -13.82 2.06 2.21
N VAL A 313 -13.21 1.91 1.02
CA VAL A 313 -12.53 3.03 0.33
C VAL A 313 -13.53 4.09 -0.09
N SER A 314 -14.73 3.70 -0.53
CA SER A 314 -15.81 4.64 -0.81
C SER A 314 -16.16 5.45 0.45
N SER A 315 -16.37 4.79 1.58
CA SER A 315 -16.67 5.47 2.84
C SER A 315 -15.51 6.36 3.32
N ALA A 316 -14.27 5.98 3.03
CA ALA A 316 -13.07 6.77 3.35
C ALA A 316 -12.91 8.01 2.46
N SER A 317 -13.68 8.12 1.37
CA SER A 317 -13.56 9.19 0.38
C SER A 317 -13.78 10.59 0.95
N VAL A 318 -14.48 10.70 2.09
CA VAL A 318 -14.63 11.92 2.88
C VAL A 318 -13.29 12.59 3.20
N THR A 319 -12.20 11.81 3.30
CA THR A 319 -10.86 12.34 3.58
C THR A 319 -10.27 13.19 2.46
N ASN A 320 -10.59 12.86 1.21
CA ASN A 320 -10.13 13.62 0.04
C ASN A 320 -10.70 15.04 0.04
N PHE A 321 -11.78 15.28 0.80
CA PHE A 321 -12.45 16.58 0.92
C PHE A 321 -12.57 17.03 2.37
N PHE A 322 -11.78 16.45 3.27
CA PHE A 322 -11.93 16.69 4.71
C PHE A 322 -11.83 18.17 5.11
N PRO A 323 -10.88 18.98 4.57
CA PRO A 323 -10.86 20.41 4.85
C PRO A 323 -12.16 21.12 4.44
N THR A 324 -12.77 20.69 3.34
CA THR A 324 -14.07 21.24 2.89
C THR A 324 -15.20 20.85 3.83
N VAL A 325 -15.19 19.61 4.35
CA VAL A 325 -16.15 19.14 5.36
C VAL A 325 -16.00 19.94 6.65
N VAL A 326 -14.78 20.12 7.16
CA VAL A 326 -14.51 20.92 8.37
C VAL A 326 -14.87 22.39 8.16
N LYS A 327 -14.71 22.94 6.93
CA LYS A 327 -15.07 24.32 6.60
C LYS A 327 -16.55 24.63 6.86
N THR A 328 -17.43 23.62 6.81
CA THR A 328 -18.86 23.78 7.11
C THR A 328 -19.16 24.16 8.57
N LEU A 329 -18.18 24.04 9.46
CA LEU A 329 -18.30 24.54 10.85
C LEU A 329 -18.28 26.07 10.93
N GLY A 330 -17.91 26.78 9.86
CA GLY A 330 -17.95 28.23 9.78
C GLY A 330 -16.67 28.95 10.24
N TYR A 331 -15.59 28.21 10.55
CA TYR A 331 -14.32 28.80 10.95
C TYR A 331 -13.53 29.42 9.76
N PRO A 332 -12.62 30.37 10.00
CA PRO A 332 -11.64 30.85 9.02
C PRO A 332 -10.82 29.72 8.38
N ASN A 333 -10.20 29.97 7.23
CA ASN A 333 -9.47 28.93 6.47
C ASN A 333 -8.31 28.31 7.27
N ILE A 334 -7.54 29.13 7.98
CA ILE A 334 -6.41 28.66 8.82
C ILE A 334 -6.94 27.76 9.93
N GLU A 335 -7.90 28.24 10.74
CA GLU A 335 -8.52 27.45 11.82
C GLU A 335 -9.15 26.16 11.31
N THR A 336 -9.80 26.19 10.14
CA THR A 336 -10.35 25.01 9.47
C THR A 336 -9.26 23.98 9.19
N LEU A 337 -8.11 24.39 8.66
CA LEU A 337 -6.98 23.51 8.39
C LEU A 337 -6.29 23.00 9.66
N LEU A 338 -6.33 23.76 10.76
CA LEU A 338 -5.84 23.28 12.06
C LEU A 338 -6.77 22.20 12.65
N LEU A 339 -8.08 22.38 12.51
CA LEU A 339 -9.10 21.46 13.00
C LEU A 339 -9.17 20.12 12.25
N THR A 340 -8.50 19.99 11.09
CA THR A 340 -8.39 18.69 10.41
C THR A 340 -7.39 17.76 11.06
N ALA A 341 -6.40 18.28 11.82
CA ALA A 341 -5.32 17.47 12.37
C ALA A 341 -5.77 16.48 13.48
N PRO A 342 -6.58 16.87 14.48
CA PRO A 342 -6.93 15.98 15.59
C PRO A 342 -7.65 14.67 15.17
N PRO A 343 -8.62 14.68 14.22
CA PRO A 343 -9.24 13.45 13.71
C PRO A 343 -8.23 12.45 13.13
N TYR A 344 -7.22 12.92 12.39
CA TYR A 344 -6.18 12.07 11.82
C TYR A 344 -5.22 11.52 12.89
N VAL A 345 -4.85 12.33 13.89
CA VAL A 345 -4.02 11.86 15.02
C VAL A 345 -4.76 10.76 15.78
N LEU A 346 -6.05 10.94 16.04
CA LEU A 346 -6.88 9.90 16.67
C LEU A 346 -6.92 8.63 15.80
N ALA A 347 -7.07 8.77 14.48
CA ALA A 347 -7.03 7.64 13.55
C ALA A 347 -5.71 6.88 13.58
N VAL A 348 -4.56 7.55 13.70
CA VAL A 348 -3.26 6.87 13.86
C VAL A 348 -3.25 5.99 15.12
N ILE A 349 -3.70 6.54 16.24
CA ILE A 349 -3.72 5.84 17.54
C ILE A 349 -4.68 4.64 17.48
N THR A 350 -5.92 4.84 17.03
CA THR A 350 -6.93 3.77 16.99
C THR A 350 -6.56 2.67 16.01
N THR A 351 -6.03 3.04 14.84
CA THR A 351 -5.59 2.07 13.83
C THR A 351 -4.45 1.20 14.36
N TYR A 352 -3.46 1.80 15.03
CA TYR A 352 -2.35 1.04 15.60
C TYR A 352 -2.81 0.09 16.71
N LEU A 353 -3.61 0.58 17.67
CA LEU A 353 -4.11 -0.23 18.78
C LEU A 353 -4.99 -1.39 18.29
N ASN A 354 -5.88 -1.12 17.32
CA ASN A 354 -6.76 -2.14 16.76
C ASN A 354 -5.97 -3.16 15.93
N ALA A 355 -5.02 -2.75 15.10
CA ALA A 355 -4.18 -3.67 14.33
C ALA A 355 -3.32 -4.56 15.25
N TRP A 356 -2.71 -3.98 16.29
CA TRP A 356 -1.96 -4.73 17.30
C TRP A 356 -2.84 -5.77 18.01
N HIS A 357 -4.05 -5.37 18.41
CA HIS A 357 -4.99 -6.29 19.05
C HIS A 357 -5.46 -7.39 18.08
N ALA A 358 -5.78 -7.05 16.82
CA ALA A 358 -6.21 -8.01 15.79
C ALA A 358 -5.12 -9.05 15.48
N ASP A 359 -3.86 -8.62 15.43
CA ASP A 359 -2.73 -9.53 15.21
C ASP A 359 -2.49 -10.43 16.43
N ARG A 360 -2.69 -9.92 17.66
CA ARG A 360 -2.54 -10.70 18.89
C ARG A 360 -3.65 -11.73 19.07
N THR A 361 -4.90 -11.37 18.79
CA THR A 361 -6.05 -12.29 18.95
C THR A 361 -6.24 -13.21 17.75
N GLY A 362 -5.76 -12.82 16.57
CA GLY A 362 -6.05 -13.51 15.31
C GLY A 362 -7.47 -13.29 14.79
N GLU A 363 -8.32 -12.59 15.55
CA GLU A 363 -9.69 -12.22 15.16
C GLU A 363 -9.65 -11.02 14.22
N ARG A 364 -10.32 -11.11 13.07
CA ARG A 364 -10.39 -10.04 12.06
C ARG A 364 -11.77 -9.44 11.98
N PHE A 365 -12.82 -10.24 12.17
CA PHE A 365 -14.20 -9.80 12.05
C PHE A 365 -14.55 -8.59 12.94
N PHE A 366 -14.34 -8.70 14.25
CA PHE A 366 -14.77 -7.64 15.19
C PHE A 366 -13.96 -6.36 15.02
N HIS A 367 -12.69 -6.48 14.68
CA HIS A 367 -11.77 -5.38 14.44
C HIS A 367 -12.08 -4.62 13.14
N ILE A 368 -12.89 -5.19 12.24
CA ILE A 368 -13.42 -4.50 11.06
C ILE A 368 -14.82 -3.95 11.35
N VAL A 369 -15.72 -4.75 11.93
CA VAL A 369 -17.13 -4.36 12.14
C VAL A 369 -17.29 -3.25 13.17
N LEU A 370 -16.63 -3.34 14.34
CA LEU A 370 -16.82 -2.37 15.42
C LEU A 370 -16.41 -0.94 15.00
N PRO A 371 -15.23 -0.71 14.37
CA PRO A 371 -14.89 0.61 13.88
C PRO A 371 -15.85 1.12 12.79
N LEU A 372 -16.27 0.26 11.87
CA LEU A 372 -17.22 0.65 10.82
C LEU A 372 -18.58 1.04 11.40
N CYS A 373 -19.05 0.38 12.46
CA CYS A 373 -20.26 0.79 13.17
C CYS A 373 -20.11 2.19 13.79
N VAL A 374 -18.94 2.50 14.38
CA VAL A 374 -18.63 3.85 14.87
C VAL A 374 -18.62 4.85 13.72
N GLY A 375 -18.04 4.48 12.57
CA GLY A 375 -18.07 5.29 11.35
C GLY A 375 -19.50 5.59 10.89
N VAL A 376 -20.36 4.58 10.79
CA VAL A 376 -21.79 4.72 10.45
C VAL A 376 -22.50 5.67 11.41
N ALA A 377 -22.33 5.49 12.72
CA ALA A 377 -22.92 6.38 13.73
C ALA A 377 -22.42 7.83 13.57
N ALA A 378 -21.14 8.01 13.25
CA ALA A 378 -20.55 9.32 13.02
C ALA A 378 -21.08 9.98 11.73
N PHE A 379 -21.22 9.24 10.64
CA PHE A 379 -21.84 9.75 9.40
C PHE A 379 -23.30 10.18 9.63
N ILE A 380 -24.09 9.37 10.35
CA ILE A 380 -25.47 9.71 10.72
C ILE A 380 -25.50 10.96 11.58
N LEU A 381 -24.64 11.05 12.60
CA LEU A 381 -24.57 12.23 13.47
C LEU A 381 -24.19 13.48 12.69
N ALA A 382 -23.20 13.41 11.79
CA ALA A 382 -22.77 14.54 10.96
C ALA A 382 -23.85 15.01 9.98
N ALA A 383 -24.71 14.11 9.50
CA ALA A 383 -25.83 14.44 8.61
C ALA A 383 -27.07 14.95 9.36
N ALA A 384 -27.32 14.47 10.58
CA ALA A 384 -28.53 14.76 11.35
C ALA A 384 -28.47 16.09 12.13
N THR A 385 -27.29 16.70 12.30
CA THR A 385 -27.14 17.92 13.10
C THR A 385 -26.36 19.01 12.38
N THR A 386 -26.78 20.26 12.61
CA THR A 386 -26.08 21.47 12.16
C THR A 386 -25.31 22.15 13.30
N ALA A 387 -25.46 21.68 14.55
CA ALA A 387 -24.78 22.26 15.70
C ALA A 387 -23.28 21.92 15.68
N THR A 388 -22.43 22.92 15.97
CA THR A 388 -20.97 22.83 15.82
C THR A 388 -20.33 21.71 16.65
N ALA A 389 -20.68 21.62 17.93
CA ALA A 389 -20.10 20.63 18.85
C ALA A 389 -20.36 19.17 18.44
N PRO A 390 -21.63 18.71 18.25
CA PRO A 390 -21.87 17.32 17.85
C PRO A 390 -21.36 17.02 16.45
N ARG A 391 -21.34 18.00 15.54
CA ARG A 391 -20.80 17.82 14.19
C ARG A 391 -19.28 17.65 14.19
N TYR A 392 -18.55 18.38 15.03
CA TYR A 392 -17.11 18.18 15.19
C TYR A 392 -16.79 16.85 15.88
N VAL A 393 -17.57 16.42 16.88
CA VAL A 393 -17.46 15.08 17.48
C VAL A 393 -17.66 13.99 16.41
N ALA A 394 -18.62 14.17 15.51
CA ALA A 394 -18.79 13.27 14.38
C ALA A 394 -17.54 13.24 13.48
N MET A 395 -17.01 14.40 13.09
CA MET A 395 -15.77 14.48 12.28
C MET A 395 -14.56 13.81 12.96
N MET A 396 -14.44 13.94 14.28
CA MET A 396 -13.42 13.26 15.08
C MET A 396 -13.54 11.73 15.03
N LEU A 397 -14.75 11.19 14.90
CA LEU A 397 -15.02 9.75 14.89
C LEU A 397 -15.07 9.14 13.48
N MET A 398 -15.39 9.94 12.44
CA MET A 398 -15.53 9.46 11.06
C MET A 398 -14.23 8.86 10.52
N VAL A 399 -13.13 9.60 10.60
CA VAL A 399 -11.81 9.17 10.09
C VAL A 399 -11.32 7.90 10.81
N PRO A 400 -11.20 7.86 12.15
CA PRO A 400 -10.79 6.64 12.85
C PRO A 400 -11.76 5.49 12.61
N GLY A 401 -13.07 5.73 12.56
CA GLY A 401 -14.07 4.67 12.33
C GLY A 401 -13.86 3.90 11.03
N VAL A 402 -13.50 4.59 9.94
CA VAL A 402 -13.27 3.95 8.65
C VAL A 402 -11.87 3.33 8.53
N TYR A 403 -10.81 4.08 8.85
CA TYR A 403 -9.43 3.60 8.62
C TYR A 403 -8.99 2.48 9.55
N THR A 404 -9.53 2.47 10.77
CA THR A 404 -9.21 1.42 11.75
C THR A 404 -9.67 0.05 11.26
N GLY A 405 -10.82 -0.02 10.57
CA GLY A 405 -11.30 -1.23 9.90
C GLY A 405 -10.59 -1.52 8.58
N TYR A 406 -10.27 -0.48 7.80
CA TYR A 406 -9.57 -0.60 6.52
C TYR A 406 -8.22 -1.34 6.62
N VAL A 407 -7.38 -0.96 7.59
CA VAL A 407 -6.04 -1.57 7.74
C VAL A 407 -6.13 -3.06 8.09
N VAL A 408 -7.08 -3.42 8.95
CA VAL A 408 -7.32 -4.84 9.29
C VAL A 408 -7.90 -5.60 8.10
N ALA A 409 -8.78 -4.98 7.30
CA ALA A 409 -9.33 -5.57 6.09
C ALA A 409 -8.22 -5.87 5.06
N LEU A 410 -7.26 -4.97 4.85
CA LEU A 410 -6.09 -5.24 3.99
C LEU A 410 -5.28 -6.46 4.46
N ALA A 411 -5.01 -6.54 5.76
CA ALA A 411 -4.32 -7.70 6.33
C ALA A 411 -5.13 -8.99 6.16
N TRP A 412 -6.46 -8.90 6.30
CA TRP A 412 -7.35 -10.05 6.11
C TRP A 412 -7.36 -10.54 4.67
N ILE A 413 -7.39 -9.64 3.68
CA ILE A 413 -7.32 -9.99 2.25
C ILE A 413 -6.07 -10.82 1.94
N SER A 414 -4.91 -10.37 2.42
CA SER A 414 -3.64 -11.08 2.20
C SER A 414 -3.61 -12.48 2.83
N ASN A 415 -4.34 -12.68 3.94
CA ASN A 415 -4.41 -13.95 4.67
C ASN A 415 -5.49 -14.89 4.13
N SER A 416 -6.57 -14.36 3.56
CA SER A 416 -7.73 -15.13 3.10
C SER A 416 -7.63 -15.62 1.64
N LEU A 417 -6.64 -15.14 0.89
CA LEU A 417 -6.36 -15.54 -0.49
C LEU A 417 -5.12 -16.45 -0.53
N PRO A 418 -5.29 -17.76 -0.31
CA PRO A 418 -4.16 -18.67 -0.38
C PRO A 418 -3.73 -18.99 -1.83
N ARG A 419 -2.58 -19.68 -1.88
CA ARG A 419 -1.76 -20.14 -3.01
C ARG A 419 -2.51 -20.46 -4.31
N PRO A 420 -1.87 -20.33 -5.50
CA PRO A 420 -0.45 -19.98 -5.74
C PRO A 420 -0.07 -18.53 -5.42
N PRO A 421 1.21 -18.20 -5.16
CA PRO A 421 1.66 -16.82 -4.94
C PRO A 421 1.25 -15.85 -6.05
N ALA A 422 1.27 -16.32 -7.31
CA ALA A 422 0.80 -15.55 -8.47
C ALA A 422 -0.69 -15.16 -8.37
N LYS A 423 -1.56 -16.07 -7.86
CA LYS A 423 -2.98 -15.78 -7.62
C LYS A 423 -3.15 -14.72 -6.54
N ARG A 424 -2.41 -14.85 -5.42
CA ARG A 424 -2.46 -13.88 -4.31
C ARG A 424 -2.03 -12.48 -4.76
N ALA A 425 -0.91 -12.38 -5.48
CA ALA A 425 -0.40 -11.10 -5.98
C ALA A 425 -1.37 -10.45 -6.99
N ALA A 426 -1.90 -11.23 -7.94
CA ALA A 426 -2.87 -10.75 -8.92
C ALA A 426 -4.19 -10.31 -8.25
N ALA A 427 -4.68 -11.07 -7.27
CA ALA A 427 -5.89 -10.75 -6.53
C ALA A 427 -5.73 -9.47 -5.69
N LEU A 428 -4.62 -9.30 -4.99
CA LEU A 428 -4.33 -8.07 -4.21
C LEU A 428 -4.27 -6.84 -5.11
N ALA A 429 -3.59 -6.95 -6.26
CA ALA A 429 -3.52 -5.87 -7.24
C ALA A 429 -4.91 -5.54 -7.82
N PHE A 430 -5.69 -6.56 -8.17
CA PHE A 430 -7.05 -6.41 -8.69
C PHE A 430 -8.01 -5.77 -7.68
N ILE A 431 -8.05 -6.30 -6.45
CA ILE A 431 -8.89 -5.79 -5.35
C ILE A 431 -8.55 -4.32 -5.09
N ASN A 432 -7.26 -3.98 -5.00
CA ASN A 432 -6.85 -2.61 -4.73
C ASN A 432 -7.17 -1.67 -5.90
N ALA A 433 -6.92 -2.08 -7.15
CA ALA A 433 -7.24 -1.28 -8.33
C ALA A 433 -8.74 -0.97 -8.43
N ILE A 434 -9.60 -1.98 -8.27
CA ILE A 434 -11.05 -1.77 -8.32
C ILE A 434 -11.54 -0.92 -7.14
N SER A 435 -10.97 -1.11 -5.94
CA SER A 435 -11.40 -0.35 -4.77
C SER A 435 -11.12 1.15 -4.93
N ASN A 436 -10.01 1.52 -5.58
CA ASN A 436 -9.67 2.91 -5.85
C ASN A 436 -10.58 3.58 -6.89
N THR A 437 -11.30 2.82 -7.72
CA THR A 437 -12.33 3.36 -8.64
C THR A 437 -13.40 4.15 -7.89
N SER A 438 -13.66 3.83 -6.62
CA SER A 438 -14.60 4.59 -5.79
C SER A 438 -14.22 6.07 -5.63
N SER A 439 -12.92 6.39 -5.65
CA SER A 439 -12.43 7.76 -5.55
C SER A 439 -12.73 8.60 -6.79
N ILE A 440 -13.02 7.97 -7.94
CA ILE A 440 -13.40 8.66 -9.18
C ILE A 440 -14.79 9.28 -9.03
N TYR A 441 -15.81 8.50 -8.68
CA TYR A 441 -17.16 9.05 -8.53
C TYR A 441 -17.29 9.87 -7.24
N ALA A 442 -16.59 9.49 -6.16
CA ALA A 442 -16.62 10.23 -4.91
C ALA A 442 -16.11 11.67 -5.06
N SER A 443 -15.23 11.92 -6.03
CA SER A 443 -14.79 13.27 -6.37
C SER A 443 -15.95 14.19 -6.78
N TYR A 444 -17.00 13.65 -7.40
CA TYR A 444 -18.17 14.43 -7.83
C TYR A 444 -19.21 14.64 -6.72
N MET A 445 -19.09 13.92 -5.61
CA MET A 445 -20.06 13.93 -4.51
C MET A 445 -19.97 15.13 -3.57
N TYR A 446 -18.85 15.86 -3.61
CA TYR A 446 -18.59 17.03 -2.78
C TYR A 446 -18.55 18.33 -3.62
N PRO A 447 -19.67 18.74 -4.26
CA PRO A 447 -19.72 20.02 -4.95
C PRO A 447 -19.72 21.16 -3.94
N GLN A 448 -18.91 22.19 -4.21
CA GLN A 448 -19.10 23.46 -3.51
C GLN A 448 -20.08 24.32 -4.31
N PRO A 449 -21.22 24.71 -3.72
CA PRO A 449 -22.12 25.69 -4.31
C PRO A 449 -21.48 27.08 -4.31
N LYS A 450 -21.80 27.91 -5.31
CA LYS A 450 -21.30 29.30 -5.41
C LYS A 450 -21.80 30.21 -4.27
N SER A 451 -22.87 29.81 -3.58
CA SER A 451 -23.44 30.50 -2.43
C SER A 451 -24.00 29.49 -1.44
N GLY A 452 -23.69 29.64 -0.15
CA GLY A 452 -24.13 28.75 0.93
C GLY A 452 -23.11 27.68 1.29
N GLN A 453 -23.42 26.90 2.33
CA GLN A 453 -22.60 25.75 2.72
C GLN A 453 -22.87 24.57 1.79
N PRO A 454 -21.87 23.73 1.46
CA PRO A 454 -22.10 22.50 0.72
C PRO A 454 -23.05 21.58 1.50
N ASP A 455 -24.08 21.08 0.83
CA ASP A 455 -24.96 20.06 1.40
C ASP A 455 -24.19 18.76 1.52
N LEU A 456 -23.90 18.36 2.76
CA LEU A 456 -23.17 17.14 3.05
C LEU A 456 -24.10 15.93 3.18
N THR A 457 -25.41 16.09 3.10
CA THR A 457 -26.37 15.00 3.35
C THR A 457 -26.17 13.85 2.37
N ILE A 458 -26.06 14.14 1.07
CA ILE A 458 -25.84 13.13 0.02
C ILE A 458 -24.50 12.40 0.22
N PRO A 459 -23.34 13.10 0.28
CA PRO A 459 -22.06 12.41 0.44
C PRO A 459 -21.99 11.57 1.72
N LEU A 460 -22.43 12.11 2.86
CA LEU A 460 -22.43 11.39 4.13
C LEU A 460 -23.38 10.18 4.13
N SER A 461 -24.52 10.27 3.43
CA SER A 461 -25.45 9.14 3.30
C SER A 461 -24.86 8.00 2.49
N VAL A 462 -24.11 8.31 1.43
CA VAL A 462 -23.43 7.28 0.62
C VAL A 462 -22.24 6.71 1.37
N ASP A 463 -21.48 7.52 2.11
CA ASP A 463 -20.39 7.03 2.97
C ASP A 463 -20.94 6.11 4.09
N CYS A 464 -22.11 6.43 4.63
CA CYS A 464 -22.85 5.58 5.57
C CYS A 464 -23.32 4.28 4.92
N ALA A 465 -23.96 4.35 3.74
CA ALA A 465 -24.47 3.18 3.03
C ALA A 465 -23.35 2.23 2.62
N THR A 466 -22.21 2.76 2.17
CA THR A 466 -21.03 1.98 1.79
C THR A 466 -20.32 1.40 3.03
N ALA A 467 -20.25 2.11 4.16
CA ALA A 467 -19.80 1.50 5.42
C ALA A 467 -20.70 0.35 5.88
N ALA A 468 -22.03 0.49 5.77
CA ALA A 468 -22.97 -0.58 6.06
C ALA A 468 -22.80 -1.79 5.12
N LEU A 469 -22.59 -1.54 3.81
CA LEU A 469 -22.26 -2.59 2.85
C LEU A 469 -20.97 -3.32 3.22
N ALA A 470 -19.93 -2.60 3.66
CA ALA A 470 -18.69 -3.21 4.13
C ALA A 470 -18.92 -4.13 5.35
N ILE A 471 -19.79 -3.74 6.29
CA ILE A 471 -20.18 -4.60 7.43
C ILE A 471 -20.87 -5.88 6.92
N ILE A 472 -21.81 -5.77 5.98
CA ILE A 472 -22.51 -6.92 5.39
C ILE A 472 -21.51 -7.87 4.71
N MET A 473 -20.59 -7.34 3.89
CA MET A 473 -19.57 -8.15 3.23
C MET A 473 -18.61 -8.82 4.22
N THR A 474 -18.29 -8.14 5.33
CA THR A 474 -17.48 -8.70 6.43
C THR A 474 -18.20 -9.88 7.10
N VAL A 475 -19.51 -9.78 7.32
CA VAL A 475 -20.34 -10.89 7.83
C VAL A 475 -20.39 -12.05 6.85
N ILE A 476 -20.58 -11.78 5.56
CA ILE A 476 -20.57 -12.81 4.50
C ILE A 476 -19.22 -13.53 4.49
N MET A 477 -18.12 -12.79 4.55
CA MET A 477 -16.77 -13.35 4.57
C MET A 477 -16.55 -14.24 5.81
N ARG A 478 -16.99 -13.80 7.00
CA ARG A 478 -16.98 -14.62 8.22
C ARG A 478 -17.76 -15.92 8.07
N ILE A 479 -18.93 -15.88 7.43
CA ILE A 479 -19.73 -17.09 7.17
C ILE A 479 -19.00 -18.03 6.21
N ILE A 480 -18.41 -17.50 5.13
CA ILE A 480 -17.65 -18.30 4.15
C ILE A 480 -16.45 -18.97 4.83
N LEU A 481 -15.61 -18.19 5.53
CA LEU A 481 -14.42 -18.72 6.20
C LEU A 481 -14.78 -19.68 7.33
N GLY A 482 -15.84 -19.39 8.10
CA GLY A 482 -16.36 -20.29 9.12
C GLY A 482 -16.83 -21.64 8.55
N ARG A 483 -17.47 -21.63 7.37
CA ARG A 483 -17.85 -22.87 6.66
C ARG A 483 -16.61 -23.62 6.15
N LEU A 484 -15.62 -22.93 5.63
CA LEU A 484 -14.36 -23.55 5.17
C LEU A 484 -13.56 -24.16 6.33
N ASN A 485 -13.47 -23.48 7.47
CA ASN A 485 -12.86 -24.02 8.69
C ASN A 485 -13.60 -25.26 9.19
N LYS A 486 -14.93 -25.30 9.11
CA LYS A 486 -15.72 -26.51 9.43
C LYS A 486 -15.44 -27.66 8.45
N LYS A 487 -15.30 -27.38 7.15
CA LYS A 487 -14.89 -28.38 6.15
C LYS A 487 -13.50 -28.96 6.44
N LEU A 488 -12.54 -28.08 6.76
CA LEU A 488 -11.19 -28.49 7.16
C LEU A 488 -11.20 -29.35 8.42
N ALA A 489 -12.01 -29.00 9.42
CA ALA A 489 -12.17 -29.81 10.64
C ALA A 489 -12.78 -31.19 10.37
N ARG A 490 -13.55 -31.34 9.28
CA ARG A 490 -14.09 -32.63 8.80
C ARG A 490 -13.11 -33.39 7.89
N GLY A 491 -11.91 -32.86 7.65
CA GLY A 491 -10.91 -33.49 6.79
C GLY A 491 -11.20 -33.36 5.29
N GLU A 492 -12.20 -32.56 4.89
CA GLU A 492 -12.51 -32.32 3.47
C GLU A 492 -11.39 -31.51 2.80
N HIS A 493 -11.11 -31.83 1.53
CA HIS A 493 -10.21 -31.01 0.72
C HIS A 493 -10.81 -29.62 0.52
N VAL A 494 -10.04 -28.59 0.85
CA VAL A 494 -10.39 -27.20 0.61
C VAL A 494 -9.29 -26.60 -0.25
N GLU A 495 -9.66 -26.20 -1.46
CA GLU A 495 -8.74 -25.60 -2.43
C GLU A 495 -8.06 -24.36 -1.82
N GLY A 496 -6.73 -24.37 -1.78
CA GLY A 496 -5.89 -23.33 -1.18
C GLY A 496 -5.62 -23.49 0.34
N ALA A 497 -6.26 -24.41 1.05
CA ALA A 497 -5.66 -24.89 2.30
C ALA A 497 -4.42 -25.76 1.97
N ILE A 498 -3.52 -26.00 2.92
CA ILE A 498 -2.27 -26.79 2.76
C ILE A 498 -2.52 -28.27 2.33
N ASN A 499 -3.75 -28.64 1.98
CA ASN A 499 -4.19 -30.00 1.78
C ASN A 499 -3.98 -30.42 0.33
N ALA A 500 -2.79 -30.85 -0.06
CA ALA A 500 -2.67 -31.74 -1.23
C ALA A 500 -3.13 -33.17 -0.89
N VAL A 501 -3.36 -33.50 0.39
CA VAL A 501 -3.82 -34.83 0.85
C VAL A 501 -4.83 -34.67 2.00
N PRO A 502 -5.95 -35.45 2.03
CA PRO A 502 -6.87 -35.47 3.17
C PRO A 502 -6.13 -35.89 4.46
N GLY A 503 -6.30 -35.15 5.55
CA GLY A 503 -5.82 -35.53 6.89
C GLY A 503 -4.66 -34.70 7.47
N VAL A 504 -3.71 -34.24 6.66
CA VAL A 504 -2.47 -33.60 7.18
C VAL A 504 -2.68 -32.11 7.57
N GLY A 505 -3.72 -31.45 7.04
CA GLY A 505 -4.04 -30.06 7.37
C GLY A 505 -4.44 -29.84 8.83
N ALA A 506 -5.06 -30.86 9.45
CA ALA A 506 -5.39 -30.84 10.88
C ALA A 506 -4.13 -31.02 11.75
N GLU A 507 -3.16 -31.83 11.29
CA GLU A 507 -1.89 -32.06 12.00
C GLU A 507 -0.94 -30.85 11.95
N ARG A 508 -1.03 -29.99 10.93
CA ARG A 508 -0.24 -28.73 10.83
C ARG A 508 -0.97 -27.47 11.32
N GLY A 509 -2.18 -27.59 11.85
CA GLY A 509 -2.87 -26.50 12.58
C GLY A 509 -3.33 -25.28 11.77
N PHE A 510 -3.38 -25.34 10.43
CA PHE A 510 -3.83 -24.19 9.62
C PHE A 510 -5.34 -23.97 9.74
N ARG A 511 -5.74 -22.75 10.12
CA ARG A 511 -7.13 -22.27 10.11
C ARG A 511 -7.20 -20.91 9.46
N PHE A 512 -8.27 -20.66 8.70
CA PHE A 512 -8.55 -19.30 8.23
C PHE A 512 -8.86 -18.41 9.44
N LEU A 513 -8.21 -17.25 9.51
CA LEU A 513 -8.53 -16.22 10.50
C LEU A 513 -9.91 -15.66 10.18
N VAL A 514 -10.82 -15.68 11.16
CA VAL A 514 -12.23 -15.33 11.00
C VAL A 514 -12.50 -13.87 11.34
#